data_AF-A0A4P6XW34-F1
#
_entry.id   AF-A0A4P6XW34-F1
#
_cell.length_a   1.000
_cell.length_b   1.000
_cell.length_c   1.000
_cell.angle_alpha   90.00
_cell.angle_beta   90.00
_cell.angle_gamma   90.00
#
_symmetry.space_group_name_H-M   'P 1'
#
loop_
_entity.id
_entity.type
_entity.pdbx_description
1 polymer ?
#
loop_
_entity_poly.entity_id
_entity_poly.type
_entity_poly.pdbx_seq_one_letter_code
_entity_poly.pdbx_strand_id
1 'polypeptide(L)'
;MKWPWLSSNIWRWLGTHFINMHSTHLFSDASHTSHTNIVFYLINPGSEKAHFLLPSFSDSQPRQLIDTNPRQEVRVCMSLLGDRKKYQRRARCILTFYNSRTMNAEEKFELITKGLQEVLNPQILKEVLEKNERPVKIYWGTAPTGKPHCGYFVPMIKLAHFLKAGCEVKVLIADLHAYLDNMKAPLEVVRHRAKYYEYVVKTILKSINVPIDKLKFVVGSDYQLKAEYTMDLFRLSNSVSQNDAKRAGADVVKQVANPLLSGLIYPLMQALDEQHLDVDVQFGGVDQRKIFVLAEENLPSMGYKKRAHLMNPMVPGLGQGGKMSASDPNSKIDVTEEPKVVRKKIMSAFCAPGNVEQNGLLSFLENIVQPIQELKSGQDGVFDFFVDRPEKYGGPIRYSSFEQLKADFAEEKLSPVDLKEGVAEKINELLAPIREAYASDAEFQACSTNGYAVQAPKDKKKPKKVKNKGTFYPGNQASAEEVSEKLQSTVL
;
A
#
# COMPACT_ATOMS: atom_id res chain seq x y z
N MET A 1 47.74 16.01 -22.80
CA MET A 1 48.82 15.44 -23.64
C MET A 1 48.25 15.07 -25.00
N LYS A 2 48.79 15.62 -26.10
CA LYS A 2 48.44 15.24 -27.48
C LYS A 2 49.11 13.91 -27.82
N TRP A 3 48.35 12.92 -28.31
CA TRP A 3 48.86 11.58 -28.69
C TRP A 3 48.95 11.45 -30.22
N PRO A 4 50.15 11.33 -30.84
CA PRO A 4 50.30 11.40 -32.31
C PRO A 4 50.24 10.05 -33.08
N TRP A 5 49.62 8.98 -32.55
CA TRP A 5 49.71 7.64 -33.19
C TRP A 5 48.36 6.95 -33.52
N LEU A 6 47.31 7.72 -33.77
CA LEU A 6 46.10 7.20 -34.43
C LEU A 6 46.19 7.48 -35.94
N SER A 7 46.20 6.44 -36.75
CA SER A 7 46.24 6.55 -38.22
C SER A 7 45.17 7.54 -38.71
N SER A 8 45.56 8.44 -39.61
CA SER A 8 44.75 9.52 -40.20
C SER A 8 43.39 9.08 -40.77
N ASN A 9 43.20 7.80 -41.06
CA ASN A 9 41.95 7.24 -41.58
C ASN A 9 40.83 7.11 -40.53
N ILE A 10 41.15 6.87 -39.25
CA ILE A 10 40.15 6.75 -38.17
C ILE A 10 39.53 8.10 -37.83
N TRP A 11 40.36 9.15 -37.77
CA TRP A 11 39.88 10.51 -37.55
C TRP A 11 39.09 11.06 -38.74
N ARG A 12 39.46 10.70 -39.97
CA ARG A 12 38.68 11.05 -41.17
C ARG A 12 37.29 10.40 -41.18
N TRP A 13 37.17 9.15 -40.75
CA TRP A 13 35.89 8.44 -40.68
C TRP A 13 34.99 8.93 -39.55
N LEU A 14 35.53 9.16 -38.36
CA LEU A 14 34.79 9.72 -37.22
C LEU A 14 34.33 11.16 -37.49
N GLY A 15 35.18 11.98 -38.12
CA GLY A 15 34.89 13.37 -38.45
C GLY A 15 33.85 13.56 -39.57
N THR A 16 33.61 12.55 -40.41
CA THR A 16 32.59 12.62 -41.47
C THR A 16 31.21 12.12 -41.03
N HIS A 17 31.12 11.27 -39.99
CA HIS A 17 29.85 10.67 -39.55
C HIS A 17 29.28 11.24 -38.24
N PHE A 18 30.07 11.98 -37.46
CA PHE A 18 29.61 12.55 -36.18
C PHE A 18 30.01 14.02 -36.06
N ILE A 19 29.26 14.87 -36.76
CA ILE A 19 29.29 16.33 -36.57
C ILE A 19 28.15 16.66 -35.59
N ASN A 20 28.51 17.23 -34.44
CA ASN A 20 27.66 17.59 -33.28
C ASN A 20 27.35 16.49 -32.25
N MET A 21 28.31 16.18 -31.37
CA MET A 21 28.00 15.70 -30.02
C MET A 21 28.93 16.35 -28.99
N HIS A 22 28.38 17.21 -28.14
CA HIS A 22 29.02 17.61 -26.89
C HIS A 22 28.85 16.47 -25.88
N SER A 23 29.97 16.03 -25.29
CA SER A 23 30.13 14.91 -24.34
C SER A 23 30.08 13.50 -24.94
N THR A 24 31.25 13.01 -25.37
CA THR A 24 31.50 11.60 -25.67
C THR A 24 32.42 11.02 -24.59
N HIS A 25 31.99 9.97 -23.89
CA HIS A 25 32.89 9.18 -23.04
C HIS A 25 33.41 7.99 -23.83
N LEU A 26 34.66 8.09 -24.31
CA LEU A 26 35.40 6.98 -24.91
C LEU A 26 36.18 6.25 -23.81
N PHE A 27 35.93 4.96 -23.66
CA PHE A 27 36.79 4.07 -22.88
C PHE A 27 37.72 3.31 -23.84
N SER A 28 39.04 3.44 -23.69
CA SER A 28 40.02 2.53 -24.28
C SER A 28 40.83 1.88 -23.16
N ASP A 29 41.18 0.60 -23.34
CA ASP A 29 42.10 -0.14 -22.46
C ASP A 29 43.27 -0.60 -23.34
N ALA A 30 44.44 0.00 -23.15
CA ALA A 30 45.68 -0.40 -23.81
C ALA A 30 46.54 -1.17 -22.81
N SER A 31 46.32 -2.48 -22.71
CA SER A 31 47.26 -3.37 -22.02
C SER A 31 48.34 -3.82 -23.01
N HIS A 32 49.60 -3.49 -22.71
CA HIS A 32 50.78 -3.96 -23.41
C HIS A 32 50.85 -5.49 -23.47
N THR A 33 50.38 -6.07 -24.57
CA THR A 33 50.84 -7.34 -25.14
C THR A 33 50.33 -7.41 -26.58
N SER A 34 51.18 -7.88 -27.49
CA SER A 34 50.99 -8.02 -28.93
C SER A 34 49.58 -8.42 -29.38
N HIS A 35 49.04 -7.68 -30.36
CA HIS A 35 47.83 -7.94 -31.16
C HIS A 35 46.55 -8.26 -30.36
N THR A 36 45.84 -7.22 -29.92
CA THR A 36 44.48 -7.36 -29.39
C THR A 36 43.50 -6.43 -30.09
N ASN A 37 42.45 -7.05 -30.64
CA ASN A 37 41.25 -6.42 -31.19
C ASN A 37 40.63 -5.44 -30.19
N ILE A 38 40.60 -4.15 -30.55
CA ILE A 38 39.97 -3.08 -29.77
C ILE A 38 38.48 -3.05 -30.11
N VAL A 39 37.62 -3.29 -29.12
CA VAL A 39 36.16 -3.10 -29.22
C VAL A 39 35.84 -1.68 -28.76
N PHE A 40 35.27 -0.86 -29.64
CA PHE A 40 34.79 0.48 -29.30
C PHE A 40 33.32 0.42 -28.89
N TYR A 41 32.97 1.09 -27.78
CA TYR A 41 31.61 1.25 -27.32
C TYR A 41 31.19 2.71 -27.47
N LEU A 42 30.11 2.97 -28.22
CA LEU A 42 29.45 4.27 -28.29
C LEU A 42 28.11 4.14 -27.58
N ILE A 43 27.98 4.78 -26.43
CA ILE A 43 26.72 4.85 -25.67
C ILE A 43 26.18 6.27 -25.85
N ASN A 44 25.04 6.40 -26.52
CA ASN A 44 24.32 7.65 -26.64
C ASN A 44 23.29 7.74 -25.50
N PRO A 45 23.39 8.68 -24.55
CA PRO A 45 22.40 8.86 -23.51
C PRO A 45 21.15 9.52 -24.12
N GLY A 46 20.26 8.70 -24.67
CA GLY A 46 19.00 9.15 -25.27
C GLY A 46 18.41 8.26 -26.37
N SER A 47 19.13 7.25 -26.87
CA SER A 47 18.59 6.34 -27.92
C SER A 47 18.15 4.98 -27.37
N GLU A 48 17.04 4.45 -27.87
CA GLU A 48 16.57 3.07 -27.60
C GLU A 48 17.44 1.98 -28.25
N LYS A 49 18.43 2.37 -29.05
CA LYS A 49 19.36 1.46 -29.76
C LYS A 49 20.78 1.57 -29.21
N ALA A 50 21.46 0.43 -29.11
CA ALA A 50 22.88 0.34 -28.84
C ALA A 50 23.59 -0.19 -30.11
N HIS A 51 24.66 0.47 -30.54
CA HIS A 51 25.44 0.03 -31.70
C HIS A 51 26.69 -0.71 -31.23
N PHE A 52 26.84 -1.97 -31.66
CA PHE A 52 28.01 -2.79 -31.36
C PHE A 52 28.86 -3.01 -32.62
N LEU A 53 30.16 -2.72 -32.53
CA LEU A 53 31.15 -3.11 -33.55
C LEU A 53 31.82 -4.41 -33.08
N LEU A 54 31.46 -5.53 -33.70
CA LEU A 54 32.17 -6.80 -33.49
C LEU A 54 33.49 -6.79 -34.26
N PRO A 55 34.60 -7.31 -33.69
CA PRO A 55 35.80 -7.58 -34.48
C PRO A 55 35.54 -8.75 -35.43
N SER A 56 35.87 -8.61 -36.71
CA SER A 56 35.95 -9.76 -37.61
C SER A 56 37.19 -10.59 -37.25
N PHE A 57 37.09 -11.91 -37.39
CA PHE A 57 38.21 -12.83 -37.16
C PHE A 57 38.92 -13.26 -38.46
N SER A 58 38.62 -12.62 -39.60
CA SER A 58 39.38 -12.76 -40.86
C SER A 58 39.15 -11.58 -41.82
N ASP A 59 40.19 -11.21 -42.57
CA ASP A 59 40.27 -10.06 -43.50
C ASP A 59 39.38 -10.14 -44.76
N SER A 60 38.36 -11.01 -44.79
CA SER A 60 37.61 -11.32 -46.02
C SER A 60 36.09 -11.20 -45.96
N GLN A 61 35.50 -10.56 -44.93
CA GLN A 61 34.06 -10.27 -44.93
C GLN A 61 33.71 -8.83 -44.51
N PRO A 62 32.69 -8.20 -45.13
CA PRO A 62 32.28 -6.83 -44.79
C PRO A 62 31.64 -6.79 -43.39
N ARG A 63 31.97 -5.74 -42.63
CA ARG A 63 31.42 -5.49 -41.29
C ARG A 63 29.91 -5.21 -41.41
N GLN A 64 29.07 -6.08 -40.84
CA GLN A 64 27.63 -5.87 -40.78
C GLN A 64 27.23 -5.03 -39.57
N LEU A 65 26.36 -4.04 -39.81
CA LEU A 65 25.58 -3.37 -38.78
C LEU A 65 24.32 -4.22 -38.54
N ILE A 66 24.09 -4.68 -37.31
CA ILE A 66 22.89 -5.44 -36.94
C ILE A 66 22.06 -4.60 -35.97
N ASP A 67 20.78 -4.40 -36.30
CA ASP A 67 19.80 -3.61 -35.54
C ASP A 67 18.83 -4.59 -34.83
N THR A 68 19.09 -5.01 -33.59
CA THR A 68 18.18 -5.91 -32.84
C THR A 68 18.14 -5.70 -31.31
N ASN A 69 17.21 -6.40 -30.64
CA ASN A 69 16.86 -6.28 -29.22
C ASN A 69 18.01 -6.68 -28.26
N PRO A 70 18.43 -5.81 -27.31
CA PRO A 70 19.59 -6.03 -26.45
C PRO A 70 19.53 -7.31 -25.59
N ARG A 71 18.34 -7.79 -25.23
CA ARG A 71 18.18 -8.97 -24.34
C ARG A 71 18.53 -10.29 -25.01
N GLN A 72 18.31 -10.42 -26.33
CA GLN A 72 18.60 -11.66 -27.07
C GLN A 72 20.10 -11.82 -27.29
N GLU A 73 20.82 -10.74 -27.62
CA GLU A 73 22.27 -10.81 -27.88
C GLU A 73 23.12 -10.94 -26.60
N VAL A 74 22.68 -10.46 -25.43
CA VAL A 74 23.44 -10.70 -24.18
C VAL A 74 23.45 -12.18 -23.81
N ARG A 75 22.38 -12.93 -24.11
CA ARG A 75 22.37 -14.40 -23.97
C ARG A 75 23.33 -15.07 -24.96
N VAL A 76 23.38 -14.58 -26.20
CA VAL A 76 24.29 -15.08 -27.24
C VAL A 76 25.75 -14.72 -26.95
N CYS A 77 26.02 -13.51 -26.43
CA CYS A 77 27.35 -13.12 -25.97
C CYS A 77 27.77 -13.94 -24.75
N MET A 78 26.88 -14.23 -23.81
CA MET A 78 27.23 -15.11 -22.67
C MET A 78 27.47 -16.57 -23.09
N SER A 79 26.84 -17.07 -24.17
CA SER A 79 27.15 -18.39 -24.71
C SER A 79 28.45 -18.40 -25.53
N LEU A 80 28.78 -17.32 -26.24
CA LEU A 80 30.01 -17.19 -27.03
C LEU A 80 31.26 -16.88 -26.19
N LEU A 81 31.12 -16.26 -25.01
CA LEU A 81 32.25 -15.80 -24.19
C LEU A 81 32.96 -16.90 -23.38
N GLY A 82 32.43 -18.13 -23.36
CA GLY A 82 33.01 -19.27 -22.63
C GLY A 82 33.27 -18.98 -21.14
N ASP A 83 34.03 -19.86 -20.47
CA ASP A 83 34.27 -19.86 -19.02
C ASP A 83 35.23 -18.75 -18.52
N ARG A 84 35.13 -17.55 -19.12
CA ARG A 84 35.97 -16.40 -18.76
C ARG A 84 35.22 -15.51 -17.78
N LYS A 85 35.34 -15.83 -16.48
CA LYS A 85 34.75 -15.11 -15.32
C LYS A 85 34.82 -13.57 -15.39
N LYS A 86 35.85 -12.99 -16.02
CA LYS A 86 36.04 -11.54 -16.19
C LYS A 86 34.97 -10.89 -17.09
N TYR A 87 34.54 -11.58 -18.15
CA TYR A 87 33.54 -11.07 -19.09
C TYR A 87 32.11 -11.26 -18.57
N GLN A 88 31.83 -12.36 -17.86
CA GLN A 88 30.57 -12.56 -17.13
C GLN A 88 30.34 -11.48 -16.07
N ARG A 89 31.38 -11.07 -15.34
CA ARG A 89 31.30 -9.95 -14.38
C ARG A 89 30.96 -8.62 -15.05
N ARG A 90 31.55 -8.32 -16.20
CA ARG A 90 31.31 -7.07 -16.96
C ARG A 90 29.93 -7.05 -17.61
N ALA A 91 29.46 -8.16 -18.19
CA ALA A 91 28.09 -8.29 -18.70
C ALA A 91 27.05 -8.15 -17.57
N ARG A 92 27.34 -8.70 -16.39
CA ARG A 92 26.51 -8.54 -15.19
C ARG A 92 26.47 -7.07 -14.72
N CYS A 93 27.59 -6.36 -14.78
CA CYS A 93 27.66 -4.92 -14.47
C CYS A 93 26.81 -4.08 -15.44
N ILE A 94 26.84 -4.37 -16.75
CA ILE A 94 26.01 -3.68 -17.74
C ILE A 94 24.53 -4.01 -17.56
N LEU A 95 24.18 -5.27 -17.22
CA LEU A 95 22.81 -5.64 -16.88
C LEU A 95 22.32 -4.93 -15.61
N THR A 96 23.21 -4.72 -14.64
CA THR A 96 22.92 -3.97 -13.40
C THR A 96 22.73 -2.48 -13.70
N PHE A 97 23.54 -1.91 -14.60
CA PHE A 97 23.44 -0.51 -15.04
C PHE A 97 22.20 -0.26 -15.91
N TYR A 98 21.80 -1.21 -16.76
CA TYR A 98 20.60 -1.12 -17.59
C TYR A 98 19.32 -1.32 -16.77
N ASN A 99 19.38 -2.11 -15.69
CA ASN A 99 18.29 -2.27 -14.73
C ASN A 99 18.18 -1.09 -13.73
N SER A 100 19.15 -0.18 -13.69
CA SER A 100 19.15 0.97 -12.78
C SER A 100 18.80 2.28 -13.49
N ARG A 101 17.76 2.29 -14.32
CA ARG A 101 17.17 3.57 -14.76
C ARG A 101 16.59 4.24 -13.51
N THR A 102 17.30 5.22 -12.96
CA THR A 102 16.81 6.02 -11.84
C THR A 102 15.63 6.83 -12.33
N MET A 103 14.45 6.61 -11.74
CA MET A 103 13.23 7.32 -12.10
C MET A 103 13.46 8.83 -12.01
N ASN A 104 13.00 9.57 -13.02
CA ASN A 104 13.01 11.03 -13.00
C ASN A 104 11.91 11.57 -12.06
N ALA A 105 11.86 12.90 -11.85
CA ALA A 105 10.92 13.51 -10.91
C ALA A 105 9.45 13.27 -11.31
N GLU A 106 9.13 13.32 -12.61
CA GLU A 106 7.78 13.10 -13.12
C GLU A 106 7.37 11.63 -12.95
N GLU A 107 8.22 10.68 -13.34
CA GLU A 107 7.99 9.24 -13.16
C GLU A 107 7.76 8.89 -11.67
N LYS A 108 8.51 9.53 -10.76
CA LYS A 108 8.29 9.38 -9.30
C LYS A 108 6.95 9.96 -8.88
N PHE A 109 6.60 11.15 -9.36
CA PHE A 109 5.33 11.81 -9.04
C PHE A 109 4.14 10.97 -9.51
N GLU A 110 4.18 10.48 -10.75
CA GLU A 110 3.17 9.57 -11.31
C GLU A 110 3.04 8.30 -10.48
N LEU A 111 4.16 7.65 -10.10
CA LEU A 111 4.11 6.43 -9.29
C LEU A 111 3.54 6.69 -7.87
N ILE A 112 3.93 7.81 -7.26
CA ILE A 112 3.42 8.22 -5.94
C ILE A 112 1.93 8.54 -6.01
N THR A 113 1.43 9.11 -7.10
CA THR A 113 0.03 9.52 -7.24
C THR A 113 -0.88 8.48 -7.90
N LYS A 114 -0.32 7.43 -8.52
CA LYS A 114 -1.06 6.34 -9.19
C LYS A 114 -2.12 5.71 -8.29
N GLY A 115 -3.36 5.62 -8.78
CA GLY A 115 -4.48 4.96 -8.10
C GLY A 115 -4.99 5.68 -6.84
N LEU A 116 -4.59 6.94 -6.61
CA LEU A 116 -5.18 7.77 -5.57
C LEU A 116 -6.49 8.39 -6.07
N GLN A 117 -7.44 8.56 -5.16
CA GLN A 117 -8.70 9.25 -5.46
C GLN A 117 -8.52 10.78 -5.41
N GLU A 118 -7.67 11.27 -4.51
CA GLU A 118 -7.45 12.71 -4.33
C GLU A 118 -6.03 12.99 -3.82
N VAL A 119 -5.46 14.11 -4.27
CA VAL A 119 -4.14 14.62 -3.87
C VAL A 119 -4.29 16.10 -3.50
N LEU A 120 -4.02 16.43 -2.23
CA LEU A 120 -4.00 17.81 -1.75
C LEU A 120 -2.57 18.35 -1.73
N ASN A 121 -2.43 19.62 -2.11
CA ASN A 121 -1.16 20.34 -2.20
C ASN A 121 -0.06 19.59 -2.98
N PRO A 122 -0.32 19.11 -4.22
CA PRO A 122 0.67 18.38 -5.02
C PRO A 122 1.95 19.18 -5.28
N GLN A 123 1.89 20.51 -5.19
CA GLN A 123 3.03 21.40 -5.36
C GLN A 123 4.14 21.10 -4.34
N ILE A 124 3.79 20.81 -3.08
CA ILE A 124 4.76 20.45 -2.03
C ILE A 124 5.53 19.19 -2.44
N LEU A 125 4.83 18.19 -2.97
CA LEU A 125 5.43 16.95 -3.45
C LEU A 125 6.34 17.20 -4.66
N LYS A 126 5.87 17.99 -5.64
CA LYS A 126 6.65 18.34 -6.84
C LYS A 126 7.93 19.09 -6.49
N GLU A 127 7.85 20.11 -5.63
CA GLU A 127 9.02 20.87 -5.20
C GLU A 127 10.09 19.99 -4.53
N VAL A 128 9.69 19.04 -3.68
CA VAL A 128 10.64 18.12 -3.03
C VAL A 128 11.27 17.17 -4.05
N LEU A 129 10.49 16.67 -5.01
CA LEU A 129 10.97 15.78 -6.08
C LEU A 129 11.90 16.49 -7.07
N GLU A 130 11.58 17.73 -7.45
CA GLU A 130 12.36 18.55 -8.39
C GLU A 130 13.70 18.98 -7.79
N LYS A 131 13.71 19.39 -6.52
CA LYS A 131 14.96 19.71 -5.81
C LYS A 131 15.87 18.48 -5.69
N ASN A 132 15.29 17.30 -5.49
CA ASN A 132 15.98 16.00 -5.44
C ASN A 132 17.18 15.93 -4.46
N GLU A 133 17.25 16.83 -3.47
CA GLU A 133 18.31 16.88 -2.45
C GLU A 133 18.17 15.76 -1.41
N ARG A 134 16.94 15.27 -1.21
CA ARG A 134 16.61 14.22 -0.26
C ARG A 134 15.37 13.44 -0.70
N PRO A 135 15.16 12.20 -0.18
CA PRO A 135 13.90 11.49 -0.36
C PRO A 135 12.70 12.27 0.18
N VAL A 136 11.55 12.10 -0.47
CA VAL A 136 10.25 12.52 0.07
C VAL A 136 9.97 11.69 1.33
N LYS A 137 9.60 12.36 2.42
CA LYS A 137 9.23 11.70 3.68
C LYS A 137 7.72 11.59 3.77
N ILE A 138 7.21 10.36 3.77
CA ILE A 138 5.78 10.05 3.82
C ILE A 138 5.50 9.26 5.09
N TYR A 139 4.39 9.55 5.77
CA TYR A 139 3.87 8.60 6.77
C TYR A 139 2.46 8.10 6.47
N TRP A 140 2.20 6.90 6.96
CA TRP A 140 0.89 6.29 7.03
C TRP A 140 0.63 5.86 8.47
N GLY A 141 -0.51 6.29 9.03
CA GLY A 141 -0.94 5.95 10.37
C GLY A 141 -1.88 4.75 10.36
N THR A 142 -1.68 3.82 11.29
CA THR A 142 -2.60 2.70 11.51
C THR A 142 -2.84 2.48 13.00
N ALA A 143 -4.11 2.47 13.39
CA ALA A 143 -4.50 2.23 14.78
C ALA A 143 -4.62 0.71 15.03
N PRO A 144 -3.82 0.13 15.95
CA PRO A 144 -3.81 -1.30 16.24
C PRO A 144 -5.05 -1.73 17.05
N THR A 145 -6.21 -1.71 16.39
CA THR A 145 -7.52 -2.05 16.98
C THR A 145 -7.86 -3.51 16.70
N GLY A 146 -8.52 -3.84 15.59
CA GLY A 146 -8.85 -5.22 15.21
C GLY A 146 -7.66 -5.97 14.60
N LYS A 147 -7.90 -7.20 14.15
CA LYS A 147 -6.95 -7.88 13.25
C LYS A 147 -7.01 -7.23 11.86
N PRO A 148 -5.86 -6.91 11.23
CA PRO A 148 -5.76 -6.58 9.81
C PRO A 148 -6.48 -7.61 8.93
N HIS A 149 -7.20 -7.11 7.94
CA HIS A 149 -7.92 -7.89 6.94
C HIS A 149 -7.39 -7.59 5.54
N CYS A 150 -7.86 -8.29 4.50
CA CYS A 150 -7.40 -8.10 3.12
C CYS A 150 -7.55 -6.66 2.58
N GLY A 151 -8.36 -5.81 3.22
CA GLY A 151 -8.41 -4.38 2.91
C GLY A 151 -7.08 -3.65 3.15
N TYR A 152 -6.20 -4.21 3.99
CA TYR A 152 -4.85 -3.68 4.20
C TYR A 152 -3.95 -3.83 2.97
N PHE A 153 -4.26 -4.68 2.00
CA PHE A 153 -3.47 -4.72 0.76
C PHE A 153 -3.48 -3.37 0.02
N VAL A 154 -4.59 -2.63 0.08
CA VAL A 154 -4.75 -1.33 -0.60
C VAL A 154 -3.70 -0.31 -0.14
N PRO A 155 -3.58 0.03 1.17
CA PRO A 155 -2.51 0.91 1.62
C PRO A 155 -1.13 0.28 1.42
N MET A 156 -0.96 -1.05 1.51
CA MET A 156 0.35 -1.68 1.29
C MET A 156 0.84 -1.54 -0.15
N ILE A 157 -0.04 -1.60 -1.14
CA ILE A 157 0.28 -1.32 -2.56
C ILE A 157 0.79 0.11 -2.71
N LYS A 158 0.21 1.09 -2.01
CA LYS A 158 0.72 2.47 -2.03
C LYS A 158 2.05 2.61 -1.31
N LEU A 159 2.25 1.97 -0.16
CA LEU A 159 3.57 1.94 0.50
C LEU A 159 4.63 1.33 -0.42
N ALA A 160 4.27 0.30 -1.19
CA ALA A 160 5.13 -0.28 -2.22
C ALA A 160 5.52 0.71 -3.31
N HIS A 161 4.55 1.46 -3.84
CA HIS A 161 4.80 2.54 -4.80
C HIS A 161 5.74 3.60 -4.22
N PHE A 162 5.53 4.03 -2.97
CA PHE A 162 6.38 5.03 -2.30
C PHE A 162 7.82 4.54 -2.14
N LEU A 163 8.00 3.31 -1.66
CA LEU A 163 9.32 2.69 -1.50
C LEU A 163 10.04 2.52 -2.85
N LYS A 164 9.32 2.10 -3.90
CA LYS A 164 9.85 1.96 -5.26
C LYS A 164 10.22 3.31 -5.90
N ALA A 165 9.46 4.38 -5.59
CA ALA A 165 9.81 5.75 -5.97
C ALA A 165 11.01 6.32 -5.16
N GLY A 166 11.51 5.56 -4.18
CA GLY A 166 12.68 5.91 -3.37
C GLY A 166 12.37 6.79 -2.15
N CYS A 167 11.10 6.93 -1.77
CA CYS A 167 10.65 7.69 -0.61
C CYS A 167 11.13 7.06 0.71
N GLU A 168 11.24 7.87 1.75
CA GLU A 168 11.32 7.39 3.14
C GLU A 168 9.91 7.25 3.70
N VAL A 169 9.54 6.03 4.08
CA VAL A 169 8.17 5.71 4.52
C VAL A 169 8.17 5.42 6.00
N LYS A 170 7.38 6.17 6.76
CA LYS A 170 7.12 5.93 8.20
C LYS A 170 5.74 5.29 8.37
N VAL A 171 5.69 4.15 9.04
CA VAL A 171 4.44 3.55 9.49
C VAL A 171 4.26 3.88 10.97
N LEU A 172 3.33 4.78 11.25
CA LEU A 172 2.96 5.12 12.63
C LEU A 172 1.98 4.08 13.14
N ILE A 173 2.42 3.31 14.13
CA ILE A 173 1.55 2.46 14.93
C ILE A 173 0.90 3.34 16.00
N ALA A 174 -0.31 3.79 15.71
CA ALA A 174 -1.03 4.80 16.48
C ALA A 174 -1.73 4.17 17.68
N ASP A 175 -0.94 3.70 18.63
CA ASP A 175 -1.38 2.94 19.79
C ASP A 175 -2.21 3.78 20.79
N LEU A 176 -1.81 5.03 21.05
CA LEU A 176 -2.65 5.96 21.81
C LEU A 176 -3.97 6.28 21.11
N HIS A 177 -3.97 6.38 19.78
CA HIS A 177 -5.19 6.61 19.00
C HIS A 177 -6.14 5.41 19.10
N ALA A 178 -5.62 4.17 19.10
CA ALA A 178 -6.41 2.96 19.33
C ALA A 178 -7.05 2.92 20.73
N TYR A 179 -6.41 3.55 21.73
CA TYR A 179 -6.96 3.73 23.07
C TYR A 179 -8.03 4.84 23.09
N LEU A 180 -7.77 6.00 22.47
CA LEU A 180 -8.65 7.17 22.45
C LEU A 180 -9.95 6.95 21.66
N ASP A 181 -9.93 6.09 20.65
CA ASP A 181 -11.12 5.70 19.87
C ASP A 181 -12.00 4.71 20.65
N ASN A 182 -12.66 5.23 21.70
CA ASN A 182 -13.63 4.53 22.53
C ASN A 182 -13.10 3.24 23.19
N MET A 183 -11.85 3.25 23.67
CA MET A 183 -11.19 2.12 24.36
C MET A 183 -11.24 0.81 23.56
N LYS A 184 -11.11 0.87 22.23
CA LYS A 184 -11.07 -0.32 21.36
C LYS A 184 -9.92 -1.28 21.73
N ALA A 185 -8.86 -0.78 22.36
CA ALA A 185 -7.77 -1.58 22.91
C ALA A 185 -7.28 -1.01 24.26
N PRO A 186 -7.18 -1.83 25.32
CA PRO A 186 -6.40 -1.46 26.50
C PRO A 186 -4.92 -1.25 26.15
N LEU A 187 -4.23 -0.33 26.83
CA LEU A 187 -2.81 -0.02 26.57
C LEU A 187 -1.88 -1.23 26.75
N GLU A 188 -2.18 -2.17 27.64
CA GLU A 188 -1.39 -3.39 27.81
C GLU A 188 -1.45 -4.29 26.57
N VAL A 189 -2.62 -4.36 25.94
CA VAL A 189 -2.88 -5.19 24.75
C VAL A 189 -2.33 -4.51 23.49
N VAL A 190 -2.31 -3.18 23.47
CA VAL A 190 -1.95 -2.40 22.29
C VAL A 190 -0.51 -2.65 21.83
N ARG A 191 0.41 -2.91 22.77
CA ARG A 191 1.83 -3.20 22.46
C ARG A 191 1.98 -4.52 21.69
N HIS A 192 1.24 -5.54 22.08
CA HIS A 192 1.23 -6.81 21.35
C HIS A 192 0.60 -6.67 19.97
N ARG A 193 -0.49 -5.90 19.87
CA ARG A 193 -1.10 -5.59 18.56
C ARG A 193 -0.17 -4.76 17.68
N ALA A 194 0.58 -3.82 18.25
CA ALA A 194 1.53 -3.00 17.51
C ALA A 194 2.59 -3.85 16.80
N LYS A 195 3.22 -4.77 17.54
CA LYS A 195 4.15 -5.75 16.96
C LYS A 195 3.47 -6.64 15.92
N TYR A 196 2.27 -7.14 16.19
CA TYR A 196 1.51 -7.95 15.23
C TYR A 196 1.29 -7.21 13.91
N TYR A 197 0.92 -5.93 13.97
CA TYR A 197 0.76 -5.08 12.78
C TYR A 197 2.07 -4.88 12.03
N GLU A 198 3.18 -4.65 12.74
CA GLU A 198 4.50 -4.53 12.13
C GLU A 198 4.89 -5.79 11.35
N TYR A 199 4.70 -6.98 11.94
CA TYR A 199 4.94 -8.25 11.25
C TYR A 199 4.08 -8.40 9.99
N VAL A 200 2.78 -8.09 10.09
CA VAL A 200 1.87 -8.17 8.94
C VAL A 200 2.31 -7.24 7.81
N VAL A 201 2.58 -5.96 8.11
CA VAL A 201 3.00 -4.95 7.12
C VAL A 201 4.30 -5.39 6.44
N LYS A 202 5.32 -5.77 7.23
CA LYS A 202 6.61 -6.23 6.68
C LYS A 202 6.43 -7.46 5.79
N THR A 203 5.59 -8.41 6.19
CA THR A 203 5.37 -9.65 5.44
C THR A 203 4.63 -9.38 4.13
N ILE A 204 3.59 -8.55 4.14
CA ILE A 204 2.88 -8.15 2.92
C ILE A 204 3.86 -7.47 1.94
N LEU A 205 4.63 -6.49 2.40
CA LEU A 205 5.58 -5.75 1.54
C LEU A 205 6.70 -6.65 0.99
N LYS A 206 7.18 -7.62 1.77
CA LYS A 206 8.12 -8.64 1.28
C LYS A 206 7.49 -9.57 0.23
N SER A 207 6.23 -9.96 0.42
CA SER A 207 5.51 -10.86 -0.50
C SER A 207 5.28 -10.28 -1.90
N ILE A 208 5.34 -8.96 -2.02
CA ILE A 208 5.23 -8.20 -3.28
C ILE A 208 6.60 -7.77 -3.82
N ASN A 209 7.70 -8.30 -3.26
CA ASN A 209 9.07 -8.11 -3.71
C ASN A 209 9.57 -6.66 -3.69
N VAL A 210 9.15 -5.89 -2.68
CA VAL A 210 9.56 -4.49 -2.50
C VAL A 210 10.66 -4.38 -1.45
N PRO A 211 11.75 -3.64 -1.70
CA PRO A 211 12.77 -3.37 -0.68
C PRO A 211 12.18 -2.50 0.43
N ILE A 212 12.31 -2.95 1.67
CA ILE A 212 11.78 -2.29 2.87
C ILE A 212 12.84 -1.52 3.66
N ASP A 213 14.02 -1.26 3.09
CA ASP A 213 15.15 -0.62 3.79
C ASP A 213 14.84 0.81 4.25
N LYS A 214 13.98 1.50 3.50
CA LYS A 214 13.51 2.86 3.80
C LYS A 214 12.18 2.89 4.56
N LEU A 215 11.69 1.73 5.01
CA LEU A 215 10.49 1.60 5.82
C LEU A 215 10.86 1.68 7.31
N LYS A 216 10.32 2.66 8.01
CA LYS A 216 10.55 2.88 9.45
C LYS A 216 9.23 2.71 10.20
N PHE A 217 9.24 1.97 11.30
CA PHE A 217 8.10 1.87 12.21
C PHE A 217 8.32 2.82 13.39
N VAL A 218 7.26 3.51 13.79
CA VAL A 218 7.26 4.40 14.96
C VAL A 218 6.02 4.09 15.78
N VAL A 219 6.16 3.95 17.09
CA VAL A 219 5.00 3.79 17.99
C VAL A 219 4.59 5.17 18.50
N GLY A 220 3.29 5.48 18.47
CA GLY A 220 2.78 6.79 18.87
C GLY A 220 3.18 7.18 20.29
N SER A 221 3.06 6.25 21.24
CA SER A 221 3.46 6.47 22.64
C SER A 221 4.93 6.87 22.84
N ASP A 222 5.82 6.61 21.88
CA ASP A 222 7.25 6.92 22.00
C ASP A 222 7.53 8.44 21.96
N TYR A 223 6.60 9.24 21.45
CA TYR A 223 6.76 10.70 21.39
C TYR A 223 5.52 11.49 21.78
N GLN A 224 4.31 10.96 21.60
CA GLN A 224 3.05 11.69 21.83
C GLN A 224 2.81 12.07 23.30
N LEU A 225 3.51 11.43 24.25
CA LEU A 225 3.43 11.74 25.69
C LEU A 225 4.55 12.68 26.17
N LYS A 226 5.46 13.09 25.28
CA LYS A 226 6.54 14.00 25.64
C LYS A 226 6.00 15.42 25.87
N ALA A 227 6.72 16.18 26.69
CA ALA A 227 6.32 17.53 27.09
C ALA A 227 6.11 18.46 25.89
N GLU A 228 6.98 18.39 24.88
CA GLU A 228 6.89 19.20 23.65
C GLU A 228 5.59 18.91 22.87
N TYR A 229 5.30 17.64 22.62
CA TYR A 229 4.06 17.23 21.94
C TYR A 229 2.81 17.63 22.74
N THR A 230 2.85 17.43 24.05
CA THR A 230 1.74 17.80 24.94
C THR A 230 1.48 19.30 24.94
N MET A 231 2.55 20.11 24.94
CA MET A 231 2.43 21.57 24.86
C MET A 231 1.83 22.02 23.52
N ASP A 232 2.23 21.39 22.41
CA ASP A 232 1.64 21.64 21.10
C ASP A 232 0.16 21.24 21.05
N LEU A 233 -0.22 20.14 21.69
CA LEU A 233 -1.62 19.75 21.83
C LEU A 233 -2.44 20.81 22.56
N PHE A 234 -1.91 21.39 23.65
CA PHE A 234 -2.58 22.49 24.34
C PHE A 234 -2.67 23.75 23.47
N ARG A 235 -1.61 24.11 22.73
CA ARG A 235 -1.63 25.24 21.80
C ARG A 235 -2.69 25.05 20.71
N LEU A 236 -2.73 23.87 20.10
CA LEU A 236 -3.71 23.55 19.06
C LEU A 236 -5.14 23.54 19.62
N SER A 237 -5.33 23.09 20.86
CA SER A 237 -6.63 23.14 21.54
C SER A 237 -7.15 24.55 21.83
N ASN A 238 -6.27 25.56 21.85
CA ASN A 238 -6.67 26.97 21.95
C ASN A 238 -7.07 27.59 20.59
N SER A 239 -6.71 26.95 19.48
CA SER A 239 -6.99 27.45 18.13
C SER A 239 -8.14 26.71 17.45
N VAL A 240 -8.34 25.43 17.76
CA VAL A 240 -9.38 24.60 17.13
C VAL A 240 -10.65 24.62 17.96
N SER A 241 -11.76 25.02 17.35
CA SER A 241 -13.06 24.98 18.01
C SER A 241 -13.53 23.54 18.26
N GLN A 242 -14.36 23.34 19.30
CA GLN A 242 -14.97 22.03 19.56
C GLN A 242 -15.77 21.51 18.36
N ASN A 243 -16.42 22.42 17.62
CA ASN A 243 -17.20 22.06 16.44
C ASN A 243 -16.30 21.55 15.30
N ASP A 244 -15.16 22.21 15.06
CA ASP A 244 -14.23 21.81 14.02
C ASP A 244 -13.56 20.48 14.35
N ALA A 245 -13.12 20.28 15.60
CA ALA A 245 -12.59 19.00 16.06
C ALA A 245 -13.62 17.85 15.89
N LYS A 246 -14.88 18.09 16.27
CA LYS A 246 -15.96 17.11 16.10
C LYS A 246 -16.23 16.79 14.63
N ARG A 247 -16.28 17.82 13.77
CA ARG A 247 -16.50 17.68 12.33
C ARG A 247 -15.34 16.93 11.66
N ALA A 248 -14.10 17.22 12.06
CA ALA A 248 -12.91 16.57 11.54
C ALA A 248 -12.90 15.06 11.82
N GLY A 249 -13.28 14.66 13.04
CA GLY A 249 -13.30 13.25 13.45
C GLY A 249 -14.54 12.45 13.00
N ALA A 250 -15.52 13.04 12.33
CA ALA A 250 -16.85 12.45 12.15
C ALA A 250 -16.86 11.09 11.42
N ASP A 251 -15.98 10.91 10.43
CA ASP A 251 -15.95 9.69 9.60
C ASP A 251 -14.91 8.66 10.07
N VAL A 252 -14.11 9.01 11.08
CA VAL A 252 -12.96 8.23 11.57
C VAL A 252 -13.20 7.73 12.98
N VAL A 253 -13.57 8.64 13.89
CA VAL A 253 -13.85 8.32 15.29
C VAL A 253 -15.22 7.65 15.39
N LYS A 254 -15.31 6.62 16.22
CA LYS A 254 -16.58 5.92 16.44
C LYS A 254 -17.63 6.88 17.03
N GLN A 255 -18.73 7.05 16.29
CA GLN A 255 -19.88 7.82 16.78
C GLN A 255 -20.65 7.01 17.83
N VAL A 256 -20.87 7.63 18.99
CA VAL A 256 -21.60 7.04 20.13
C VAL A 256 -22.62 8.06 20.65
N ALA A 257 -23.65 7.57 21.36
CA ALA A 257 -24.74 8.42 21.86
C ALA A 257 -24.25 9.55 22.78
N ASN A 258 -23.20 9.29 23.58
CA ASN A 258 -22.56 10.27 24.45
C ASN A 258 -21.07 10.37 24.08
N PRO A 259 -20.69 11.23 23.12
CA PRO A 259 -19.31 11.35 22.66
C PRO A 259 -18.36 11.73 23.80
N LEU A 260 -17.21 11.05 23.87
CA LEU A 260 -16.17 11.34 24.86
C LEU A 260 -15.24 12.46 24.35
N LEU A 261 -14.59 13.17 25.29
CA LEU A 261 -13.59 14.19 24.98
C LEU A 261 -12.44 13.62 24.13
N SER A 262 -12.09 12.34 24.31
CA SER A 262 -11.04 11.66 23.53
C SER A 262 -11.29 11.73 22.02
N GLY A 263 -12.56 11.73 21.59
CA GLY A 263 -12.92 11.85 20.17
C GLY A 263 -12.63 13.23 19.57
N LEU A 264 -12.59 14.28 20.40
CA LEU A 264 -12.21 15.64 19.98
C LEU A 264 -10.68 15.82 19.96
N ILE A 265 -9.96 15.11 20.82
CA ILE A 265 -8.50 15.14 20.88
C ILE A 265 -7.87 14.37 19.71
N TYR A 266 -8.50 13.27 19.28
CA TYR A 266 -8.02 12.40 18.21
C TYR A 266 -7.54 13.15 16.95
N PRO A 267 -8.36 14.00 16.29
CA PRO A 267 -7.93 14.68 15.06
C PRO A 267 -6.81 15.71 15.30
N LEU A 268 -6.72 16.28 16.51
CA LEU A 268 -5.64 17.21 16.87
C LEU A 268 -4.31 16.47 16.95
N MET A 269 -4.29 15.29 17.58
CA MET A 269 -3.10 14.46 17.66
C MET A 269 -2.63 14.02 16.27
N GLN A 270 -3.55 13.54 15.43
CA GLN A 270 -3.20 13.13 14.07
C GLN A 270 -2.62 14.28 13.23
N ALA A 271 -3.06 15.53 13.44
CA ALA A 271 -2.46 16.70 12.78
C ALA A 271 -1.02 16.95 13.29
N LEU A 272 -0.79 16.88 14.60
CA LEU A 272 0.54 17.10 15.19
C LEU A 272 1.55 16.02 14.81
N ASP A 273 1.08 14.80 14.55
CA ASP A 273 1.93 13.70 14.08
C ASP A 273 2.70 14.07 12.79
N GLU A 274 2.12 14.89 11.91
CA GLU A 274 2.82 15.35 10.69
C GLU A 274 4.10 16.15 11.00
N GLN A 275 4.06 16.94 12.07
CA GLN A 275 5.19 17.75 12.51
C GLN A 275 6.20 16.90 13.27
N HIS A 276 5.73 16.13 14.25
CA HIS A 276 6.61 15.37 15.15
C HIS A 276 7.23 14.14 14.47
N LEU A 277 6.63 13.64 13.40
CA LEU A 277 7.26 12.65 12.51
C LEU A 277 8.15 13.29 11.44
N ASP A 278 8.27 14.62 11.35
CA ASP A 278 9.08 15.32 10.33
C ASP A 278 8.84 14.75 8.91
N VAL A 279 7.61 14.90 8.43
CA VAL A 279 7.21 14.45 7.09
C VAL A 279 6.84 15.61 6.18
N ASP A 280 6.87 15.32 4.88
CA ASP A 280 6.35 16.21 3.83
C ASP A 280 4.92 15.83 3.43
N VAL A 281 4.57 14.54 3.60
CA VAL A 281 3.33 13.96 3.12
C VAL A 281 2.70 13.04 4.16
N GLN A 282 1.39 13.15 4.34
CA GLN A 282 0.58 12.11 4.98
C GLN A 282 -0.21 11.31 3.94
N PHE A 283 -0.22 9.99 4.08
CA PHE A 283 -1.02 9.09 3.27
C PHE A 283 -2.11 8.42 4.11
N GLY A 284 -3.33 8.31 3.58
CA GLY A 284 -4.44 7.57 4.19
C GLY A 284 -5.60 7.37 3.22
N GLY A 285 -6.74 6.87 3.71
CA GLY A 285 -7.97 6.76 2.92
C GLY A 285 -8.69 8.10 2.77
N VAL A 286 -9.59 8.21 1.81
CA VAL A 286 -10.47 9.40 1.65
C VAL A 286 -11.39 9.66 2.84
N ASP A 287 -11.60 8.68 3.72
CA ASP A 287 -12.30 8.87 4.99
C ASP A 287 -11.51 9.74 5.99
N GLN A 288 -10.21 9.91 5.79
CA GLN A 288 -9.34 10.78 6.59
C GLN A 288 -9.36 12.25 6.13
N ARG A 289 -10.01 12.56 5.00
CA ARG A 289 -9.95 13.87 4.34
C ARG A 289 -10.25 15.04 5.28
N LYS A 290 -11.25 14.91 6.16
CA LYS A 290 -11.63 15.98 7.10
C LYS A 290 -10.55 16.26 8.15
N ILE A 291 -9.79 15.25 8.55
CA ILE A 291 -8.64 15.40 9.46
C ILE A 291 -7.46 16.02 8.73
N PHE A 292 -7.22 15.62 7.48
CA PHE A 292 -6.17 16.19 6.63
C PHE A 292 -6.37 17.70 6.41
N VAL A 293 -7.59 18.12 6.10
CA VAL A 293 -7.94 19.53 5.96
C VAL A 293 -7.78 20.28 7.29
N LEU A 294 -8.18 19.68 8.43
CA LEU A 294 -7.94 20.29 9.74
C LEU A 294 -6.45 20.55 9.98
N ALA A 295 -5.58 19.58 9.65
CA ALA A 295 -4.13 19.75 9.76
C ALA A 295 -3.62 20.87 8.85
N GLU A 296 -4.09 20.92 7.61
CA GLU A 296 -3.69 21.96 6.65
C GLU A 296 -4.07 23.38 7.11
N GLU A 297 -5.26 23.54 7.69
CA GLU A 297 -5.76 24.83 8.15
C GLU A 297 -5.09 25.31 9.44
N ASN A 298 -4.69 24.39 10.33
CA ASN A 298 -4.28 24.74 11.69
C ASN A 298 -2.77 24.61 11.97
N LEU A 299 -2.03 23.73 11.30
CA LEU A 299 -0.57 23.65 11.51
C LEU A 299 0.16 24.98 11.20
N PRO A 300 -0.21 25.77 10.18
CA PRO A 300 0.43 27.06 9.91
C PRO A 300 0.26 28.09 11.03
N SER A 301 -0.86 28.09 11.76
CA SER A 301 -1.07 29.03 12.87
C SER A 301 -0.12 28.77 14.05
N MET A 302 0.41 27.56 14.13
CA MET A 302 1.45 27.16 15.10
C MET A 302 2.88 27.41 14.59
N GLY A 303 3.05 27.94 13.37
CA GLY A 303 4.36 28.12 12.73
C GLY A 303 4.90 26.86 12.06
N TYR A 304 4.09 25.80 11.92
CA TYR A 304 4.49 24.57 11.24
C TYR A 304 4.13 24.60 9.76
N LYS A 305 4.93 23.94 8.92
CA LYS A 305 4.69 23.88 7.47
C LYS A 305 3.40 23.12 7.15
N LYS A 306 2.73 23.49 6.05
CA LYS A 306 1.71 22.62 5.44
C LYS A 306 2.34 21.34 4.88
N ARG A 307 1.57 20.26 4.82
CA ARG A 307 1.95 18.98 4.20
C ARG A 307 1.08 18.71 2.98
N ALA A 308 1.56 17.83 2.11
CA ALA A 308 0.69 17.23 1.10
C ALA A 308 -0.08 16.05 1.69
N HIS A 309 -1.28 15.80 1.18
CA HIS A 309 -2.10 14.67 1.59
C HIS A 309 -2.47 13.80 0.40
N LEU A 310 -2.22 12.50 0.54
CA LEU A 310 -2.49 11.49 -0.48
C LEU A 310 -3.62 10.59 0.00
N MET A 311 -4.68 10.47 -0.79
CA MET A 311 -5.89 9.73 -0.38
C MET A 311 -6.22 8.58 -1.33
N ASN A 312 -6.20 7.34 -0.82
CA ASN A 312 -6.64 6.18 -1.59
C ASN A 312 -8.18 6.03 -1.57
N PRO A 313 -8.77 5.47 -2.63
CA PRO A 313 -10.19 5.16 -2.65
C PRO A 313 -10.56 4.11 -1.59
N MET A 314 -11.84 4.12 -1.19
CA MET A 314 -12.38 3.08 -0.32
C MET A 314 -12.70 1.83 -1.14
N VAL A 315 -12.07 0.71 -0.82
CA VAL A 315 -12.41 -0.57 -1.46
C VAL A 315 -13.64 -1.18 -0.79
N PRO A 316 -14.66 -1.60 -1.57
CA PRO A 316 -15.85 -2.25 -1.05
C PRO A 316 -15.51 -3.52 -0.26
N GLY A 317 -16.31 -3.81 0.76
CA GLY A 317 -16.26 -5.08 1.47
C GLY A 317 -16.89 -6.23 0.70
N LEU A 318 -16.82 -7.42 1.31
CA LEU A 318 -17.40 -8.64 0.74
C LEU A 318 -18.94 -8.67 0.84
N GLY A 319 -19.52 -7.80 1.66
CA GLY A 319 -20.96 -7.61 1.78
C GLY A 319 -21.51 -6.58 0.79
N GLN A 320 -22.84 -6.51 0.67
CA GLN A 320 -23.53 -5.56 -0.20
C GLN A 320 -23.32 -4.12 0.28
N GLY A 321 -22.56 -3.31 -0.47
CA GLY A 321 -22.46 -1.85 -0.28
C GLY A 321 -21.78 -1.35 1.01
N GLY A 322 -21.07 -2.20 1.75
CA GLY A 322 -20.41 -1.84 3.02
C GLY A 322 -18.89 -1.77 2.91
N LYS A 323 -18.23 -1.01 3.79
CA LYS A 323 -16.76 -1.04 3.97
C LYS A 323 -16.33 -2.38 4.58
N MET A 324 -15.13 -2.90 4.25
CA MET A 324 -14.52 -3.96 5.08
C MET A 324 -14.24 -3.39 6.47
N SER A 325 -15.00 -3.83 7.49
CA SER A 325 -14.82 -3.34 8.86
C SER A 325 -14.10 -4.38 9.71
N ALA A 326 -13.03 -3.95 10.38
CA ALA A 326 -12.32 -4.78 11.37
C ALA A 326 -13.24 -5.29 12.50
N SER A 327 -14.39 -4.63 12.75
CA SER A 327 -15.34 -4.96 13.81
C SER A 327 -16.48 -5.91 13.42
N ASP A 328 -16.68 -6.20 12.13
CA ASP A 328 -17.67 -7.19 11.67
C ASP A 328 -16.95 -8.42 11.09
N PRO A 329 -16.88 -9.53 11.86
CA PRO A 329 -16.17 -10.75 11.47
C PRO A 329 -16.64 -11.40 10.16
N ASN A 330 -17.89 -11.17 9.76
CA ASN A 330 -18.48 -11.75 8.55
C ASN A 330 -18.21 -10.88 7.31
N SER A 331 -17.91 -9.59 7.50
CA SER A 331 -17.67 -8.66 6.40
C SER A 331 -16.23 -8.68 5.87
N LYS A 332 -15.32 -9.42 6.53
CA LYS A 332 -13.88 -9.36 6.30
C LYS A 332 -13.20 -10.73 6.24
N ILE A 333 -12.07 -10.78 5.56
CA ILE A 333 -11.13 -11.90 5.58
C ILE A 333 -9.87 -11.44 6.30
N ASP A 334 -9.54 -12.05 7.44
CA ASP A 334 -8.32 -11.74 8.17
C ASP A 334 -7.09 -12.24 7.40
N VAL A 335 -5.95 -11.57 7.54
CA VAL A 335 -4.73 -11.90 6.75
C VAL A 335 -4.09 -13.26 7.11
N THR A 336 -4.48 -13.85 8.24
CA THR A 336 -4.03 -15.17 8.71
C THR A 336 -5.14 -16.22 8.66
N GLU A 337 -6.23 -15.95 7.94
CA GLU A 337 -7.36 -16.86 7.85
C GLU A 337 -7.04 -18.12 7.01
N GLU A 338 -7.52 -19.28 7.46
CA GLU A 338 -7.32 -20.57 6.79
C GLU A 338 -8.04 -20.64 5.43
N PRO A 339 -7.47 -21.35 4.42
CA PRO A 339 -8.03 -21.39 3.06
C PRO A 339 -9.51 -21.80 2.98
N LYS A 340 -9.92 -22.76 3.81
CA LYS A 340 -11.31 -23.23 3.86
C LYS A 340 -12.26 -22.14 4.35
N VAL A 341 -11.82 -21.28 5.27
CA VAL A 341 -12.63 -20.19 5.81
C VAL A 341 -12.68 -19.02 4.83
N VAL A 342 -11.57 -18.71 4.15
CA VAL A 342 -11.53 -17.76 3.03
C VAL A 342 -12.57 -18.14 1.98
N ARG A 343 -12.52 -19.39 1.49
CA ARG A 343 -13.49 -19.89 0.51
C ARG A 343 -14.92 -19.77 1.01
N LYS A 344 -15.22 -20.20 2.24
CA LYS A 344 -16.56 -20.08 2.83
C LYS A 344 -17.07 -18.63 2.82
N LYS A 345 -16.24 -17.67 3.23
CA LYS A 345 -16.61 -16.24 3.28
C LYS A 345 -16.85 -15.66 1.88
N ILE A 346 -15.98 -15.97 0.91
CA ILE A 346 -16.16 -15.54 -0.49
C ILE A 346 -17.41 -16.16 -1.11
N MET A 347 -17.72 -17.42 -0.80
CA MET A 347 -18.96 -18.05 -1.29
C MET A 347 -20.22 -17.35 -0.77
N SER A 348 -20.18 -16.82 0.46
CA SER A 348 -21.26 -16.01 1.03
C SER A 348 -21.30 -14.55 0.57
N ALA A 349 -20.29 -14.08 -0.16
CA ALA A 349 -20.21 -12.68 -0.61
C ALA A 349 -21.35 -12.36 -1.59
N PHE A 350 -21.78 -11.10 -1.60
CA PHE A 350 -22.76 -10.63 -2.57
C PHE A 350 -22.12 -10.56 -3.97
N CYS A 351 -22.74 -11.22 -4.95
CA CYS A 351 -22.31 -11.22 -6.34
C CYS A 351 -23.50 -11.57 -7.23
N ALA A 352 -24.18 -10.56 -7.76
CA ALA A 352 -25.31 -10.76 -8.66
C ALA A 352 -24.80 -10.99 -10.10
N PRO A 353 -25.41 -11.90 -10.88
CA PRO A 353 -25.09 -12.06 -12.31
C PRO A 353 -25.17 -10.72 -13.05
N GLY A 354 -24.21 -10.44 -13.93
CA GLY A 354 -24.18 -9.21 -14.74
C GLY A 354 -23.83 -7.91 -13.99
N ASN A 355 -23.88 -7.88 -12.64
CA ASN A 355 -23.65 -6.65 -11.87
C ASN A 355 -22.16 -6.36 -11.69
N VAL A 356 -21.67 -5.29 -12.33
CA VAL A 356 -20.28 -4.84 -12.27
C VAL A 356 -20.02 -3.65 -11.35
N GLU A 357 -21.03 -2.84 -11.03
CA GLU A 357 -20.87 -1.57 -10.29
C GLU A 357 -20.80 -1.75 -8.77
N GLN A 358 -21.51 -2.74 -8.23
CA GLN A 358 -21.56 -3.00 -6.78
C GLN A 358 -21.02 -4.40 -6.44
N ASN A 359 -19.89 -4.74 -7.04
CA ASN A 359 -19.30 -6.07 -6.95
C ASN A 359 -17.94 -6.02 -6.25
N GLY A 360 -17.95 -6.29 -4.94
CA GLY A 360 -16.73 -6.25 -4.13
C GLY A 360 -15.67 -7.27 -4.57
N LEU A 361 -16.04 -8.33 -5.28
CA LEU A 361 -15.10 -9.31 -5.83
C LEU A 361 -14.36 -8.73 -7.05
N LEU A 362 -15.08 -8.07 -7.96
CA LEU A 362 -14.46 -7.36 -9.09
C LEU A 362 -13.58 -6.22 -8.60
N SER A 363 -14.07 -5.43 -7.64
CA SER A 363 -13.27 -4.36 -7.02
C SER A 363 -12.00 -4.90 -6.34
N PHE A 364 -12.05 -6.10 -5.74
CA PHE A 364 -10.87 -6.75 -5.18
C PHE A 364 -9.84 -7.10 -6.27
N LEU A 365 -10.29 -7.62 -7.41
CA LEU A 365 -9.41 -7.93 -8.54
C LEU A 365 -8.75 -6.66 -9.10
N GLU A 366 -9.53 -5.61 -9.31
CA GLU A 366 -9.07 -4.33 -9.87
C GLU A 366 -8.13 -3.56 -8.93
N ASN A 367 -8.47 -3.47 -7.64
CA ASN A 367 -7.78 -2.56 -6.72
C ASN A 367 -6.68 -3.27 -5.90
N ILE A 368 -6.63 -4.60 -5.92
CA ILE A 368 -5.65 -5.38 -5.15
C ILE A 368 -4.87 -6.34 -6.06
N VAL A 369 -5.54 -7.23 -6.78
CA VAL A 369 -4.85 -8.28 -7.54
C VAL A 369 -4.04 -7.69 -8.69
N GLN A 370 -4.66 -6.87 -9.54
CA GLN A 370 -3.97 -6.25 -10.68
C GLN A 370 -2.78 -5.38 -10.22
N PRO A 371 -2.91 -4.43 -9.27
CA PRO A 371 -1.76 -3.63 -8.83
C PRO A 371 -0.63 -4.47 -8.23
N ILE A 372 -0.94 -5.56 -7.51
CA ILE A 372 0.09 -6.48 -7.01
C ILE A 372 0.82 -7.18 -8.16
N GLN A 373 0.10 -7.58 -9.21
CA GLN A 373 0.68 -8.19 -10.40
C GLN A 373 1.57 -7.20 -11.17
N GLU A 374 1.13 -5.96 -11.36
CA GLU A 374 1.91 -4.87 -11.95
C GLU A 374 3.18 -4.57 -11.13
N LEU A 375 3.06 -4.55 -9.80
CA LEU A 375 4.21 -4.35 -8.90
C LEU A 375 5.25 -5.48 -9.04
N LYS A 376 4.79 -6.74 -9.11
CA LYS A 376 5.65 -7.92 -9.25
C LYS A 376 6.30 -8.02 -10.63
N SER A 377 5.55 -7.70 -11.70
CA SER A 377 6.05 -7.75 -13.09
C SER A 377 6.92 -6.54 -13.44
N GLY A 378 6.69 -5.40 -12.78
CA GLY A 378 7.27 -4.11 -13.14
C GLY A 378 6.69 -3.52 -14.43
N GLN A 379 5.54 -4.02 -14.89
CA GLN A 379 4.85 -3.60 -16.11
C GLN A 379 3.40 -3.25 -15.80
N ASP A 380 2.95 -2.09 -16.27
CA ASP A 380 1.56 -1.65 -16.13
C ASP A 380 0.62 -2.48 -17.01
N GLY A 381 -0.62 -2.66 -16.57
CA GLY A 381 -1.65 -3.41 -17.30
C GLY A 381 -1.48 -4.93 -17.23
N VAL A 382 -0.51 -5.46 -16.49
CA VAL A 382 -0.38 -6.90 -16.29
C VAL A 382 -1.52 -7.39 -15.42
N PHE A 383 -2.34 -8.26 -16.00
CA PHE A 383 -3.40 -8.96 -15.31
C PHE A 383 -3.36 -10.43 -15.65
N ASP A 384 -3.51 -11.29 -14.65
CA ASP A 384 -3.57 -12.73 -14.81
C ASP A 384 -4.54 -13.35 -13.82
N PHE A 385 -5.71 -13.76 -14.31
CA PHE A 385 -6.74 -14.36 -13.49
C PHE A 385 -7.22 -15.67 -14.10
N PHE A 386 -6.94 -16.76 -13.42
CA PHE A 386 -7.33 -18.11 -13.80
C PHE A 386 -8.53 -18.57 -12.98
N VAL A 387 -9.50 -19.18 -13.65
CA VAL A 387 -10.68 -19.78 -13.04
C VAL A 387 -10.79 -21.23 -13.48
N ASP A 388 -10.69 -22.14 -12.52
CA ASP A 388 -10.83 -23.57 -12.75
C ASP A 388 -12.31 -23.97 -12.85
N ARG A 389 -12.91 -23.63 -13.98
CA ARG A 389 -14.34 -23.87 -14.25
C ARG A 389 -14.54 -25.29 -14.83
N PRO A 390 -15.54 -26.06 -14.37
CA PRO A 390 -15.82 -27.39 -14.90
C PRO A 390 -16.10 -27.41 -16.41
N GLU A 391 -15.69 -28.48 -17.10
CA GLU A 391 -15.90 -28.68 -18.55
C GLU A 391 -17.36 -28.47 -18.99
N LYS A 392 -18.33 -28.91 -18.18
CA LYS A 392 -19.77 -28.72 -18.43
C LYS A 392 -20.22 -27.26 -18.55
N TYR A 393 -19.40 -26.31 -18.10
CA TYR A 393 -19.67 -24.87 -18.17
C TYR A 393 -18.70 -24.13 -19.10
N GLY A 394 -17.97 -24.86 -19.95
CA GLY A 394 -17.02 -24.29 -20.92
C GLY A 394 -15.55 -24.36 -20.49
N GLY A 395 -15.23 -25.22 -19.51
CA GLY A 395 -13.85 -25.53 -19.10
C GLY A 395 -13.09 -24.38 -18.43
N PRO A 396 -11.84 -24.63 -18.01
CA PRO A 396 -10.99 -23.62 -17.37
C PRO A 396 -10.79 -22.40 -18.25
N ILE A 397 -10.82 -21.21 -17.65
CA ILE A 397 -10.67 -19.93 -18.36
C ILE A 397 -9.58 -19.08 -17.72
N ARG A 398 -8.88 -18.31 -18.55
CA ARG A 398 -7.81 -17.41 -18.12
C ARG A 398 -8.00 -16.03 -18.74
N TYR A 399 -8.02 -15.02 -17.90
CA TYR A 399 -8.14 -13.61 -18.28
C TYR A 399 -6.79 -12.93 -18.17
N SER A 400 -6.35 -12.29 -19.26
CA SER A 400 -5.14 -11.45 -19.31
C SER A 400 -5.44 -9.95 -19.22
N SER A 401 -6.72 -9.57 -19.15
CA SER A 401 -7.19 -8.19 -19.01
C SER A 401 -8.37 -8.13 -18.05
N PHE A 402 -8.33 -7.19 -17.10
CA PHE A 402 -9.45 -6.95 -16.18
C PHE A 402 -10.70 -6.47 -16.93
N GLU A 403 -10.54 -5.65 -17.98
CA GLU A 403 -11.65 -5.17 -18.80
C GLU A 403 -12.37 -6.32 -19.51
N GLN A 404 -11.62 -7.30 -20.01
CA GLN A 404 -12.21 -8.50 -20.62
C GLN A 404 -13.00 -9.32 -19.59
N LEU A 405 -12.45 -9.50 -18.38
CA LEU A 405 -13.14 -10.18 -17.29
C LEU A 405 -14.44 -9.46 -16.91
N LYS A 406 -14.39 -8.13 -16.81
CA LYS A 406 -15.54 -7.29 -16.47
C LYS A 406 -16.62 -7.37 -17.55
N ALA A 407 -16.24 -7.33 -18.83
CA ALA A 407 -17.16 -7.49 -19.96
C ALA A 407 -17.80 -8.88 -19.99
N ASP A 408 -17.02 -9.95 -19.84
CA ASP A 408 -17.56 -11.31 -19.81
C ASP A 408 -18.47 -11.55 -18.60
N PHE A 409 -18.21 -10.92 -17.46
CA PHE A 409 -19.12 -10.97 -16.31
C PHE A 409 -20.41 -10.20 -16.55
N ALA A 410 -20.34 -9.01 -17.17
CA ALA A 410 -21.50 -8.20 -17.54
C ALA A 410 -22.41 -8.90 -18.56
N GLU A 411 -21.81 -9.63 -19.51
CA GLU A 411 -22.49 -10.45 -20.51
C GLU A 411 -22.89 -11.85 -20.00
N GLU A 412 -22.70 -12.11 -18.71
CA GLU A 412 -23.03 -13.39 -18.04
C GLU A 412 -22.31 -14.63 -18.62
N LYS A 413 -21.20 -14.44 -19.34
CA LYS A 413 -20.31 -15.54 -19.81
C LYS A 413 -19.49 -16.16 -18.67
N LEU A 414 -19.28 -15.39 -17.61
CA LEU A 414 -18.67 -15.83 -16.34
C LEU A 414 -19.72 -15.81 -15.23
N SER A 415 -20.01 -16.97 -14.64
CA SER A 415 -21.00 -17.04 -13.57
C SER A 415 -20.48 -16.47 -12.25
N PRO A 416 -21.35 -15.99 -11.34
CA PRO A 416 -20.93 -15.57 -10.00
C PRO A 416 -20.22 -16.66 -9.19
N VAL A 417 -20.57 -17.94 -9.40
CA VAL A 417 -19.94 -19.06 -8.69
C VAL A 417 -18.50 -19.22 -9.15
N ASP A 418 -18.27 -19.20 -10.47
CA ASP A 418 -16.93 -19.33 -11.05
C ASP A 418 -16.04 -18.14 -10.65
N LEU A 419 -16.59 -16.91 -10.69
CA LEU A 419 -15.87 -15.72 -10.21
C LEU A 419 -15.47 -15.86 -8.73
N LYS A 420 -16.39 -16.33 -7.87
CA LYS A 420 -16.12 -16.55 -6.45
C LYS A 420 -15.02 -17.58 -6.22
N GLU A 421 -15.01 -18.69 -6.97
CA GLU A 421 -13.95 -19.71 -6.85
C GLU A 421 -12.59 -19.12 -7.22
N GLY A 422 -12.49 -18.47 -8.40
CA GLY A 422 -11.23 -17.86 -8.83
C GLY A 422 -10.73 -16.79 -7.85
N VAL A 423 -11.62 -15.96 -7.30
CA VAL A 423 -11.25 -14.94 -6.31
C VAL A 423 -10.81 -15.57 -4.99
N ALA A 424 -11.46 -16.64 -4.53
CA ALA A 424 -11.04 -17.36 -3.32
C ALA A 424 -9.62 -17.93 -3.48
N GLU A 425 -9.32 -18.55 -4.62
CA GLU A 425 -7.98 -19.06 -4.92
C GLU A 425 -6.94 -17.93 -4.98
N LYS A 426 -7.26 -16.82 -5.64
CA LYS A 426 -6.35 -15.67 -5.71
C LYS A 426 -6.08 -15.04 -4.34
N ILE A 427 -7.09 -14.96 -3.47
CA ILE A 427 -6.89 -14.52 -2.08
C ILE A 427 -6.00 -15.52 -1.33
N ASN A 428 -6.23 -16.82 -1.49
CA ASN A 428 -5.41 -17.84 -0.85
C ASN A 428 -3.95 -17.77 -1.28
N GLU A 429 -3.68 -17.50 -2.56
CA GLU A 429 -2.34 -17.26 -3.08
C GLU A 429 -1.67 -16.05 -2.40
N LEU A 430 -2.39 -14.93 -2.29
CA LEU A 430 -1.88 -13.71 -1.64
C LEU A 430 -1.64 -13.88 -0.13
N LEU A 431 -2.46 -14.68 0.55
CA LEU A 431 -2.35 -14.91 2.00
C LEU A 431 -1.37 -16.02 2.37
N ALA A 432 -1.02 -16.93 1.44
CA ALA A 432 -0.09 -18.03 1.69
C ALA A 432 1.24 -17.60 2.33
N PRO A 433 1.99 -16.61 1.81
CA PRO A 433 3.26 -16.20 2.43
C PRO A 433 3.07 -15.58 3.82
N ILE A 434 1.92 -14.96 4.08
CA ILE A 434 1.60 -14.39 5.40
C ILE A 434 1.33 -15.50 6.40
N ARG A 435 0.57 -16.53 6.00
CA ARG A 435 0.31 -17.72 6.82
C ARG A 435 1.59 -18.49 7.13
N GLU A 436 2.48 -18.64 6.14
CA GLU A 436 3.77 -19.30 6.34
C GLU A 436 4.69 -18.54 7.31
N ALA A 437 4.81 -17.21 7.15
CA ALA A 437 5.55 -16.36 8.08
C ALA A 437 4.96 -16.42 9.50
N TYR A 438 3.63 -16.42 9.62
CA TYR A 438 2.95 -16.56 10.90
C TYR A 438 3.19 -17.93 11.54
N ALA A 439 3.15 -19.01 10.76
CA ALA A 439 3.37 -20.37 11.26
C ALA A 439 4.82 -20.62 11.72
N SER A 440 5.78 -19.93 11.10
CA SER A 440 7.22 -20.11 11.38
C SER A 440 7.79 -19.19 12.46
N ASP A 441 7.05 -18.16 12.90
CA ASP A 441 7.52 -17.18 13.88
C ASP A 441 6.68 -17.25 15.19
N ALA A 442 7.32 -17.78 16.24
CA ALA A 442 6.70 -17.91 17.56
C ALA A 442 6.39 -16.54 18.22
N GLU A 443 7.19 -15.51 17.96
CA GLU A 443 6.92 -14.16 18.47
C GLU A 443 5.70 -13.55 17.76
N PHE A 444 5.57 -13.78 16.45
CA PHE A 444 4.40 -13.33 15.70
C PHE A 444 3.11 -13.99 16.21
N GLN A 445 3.15 -15.30 16.50
CA GLN A 445 2.04 -16.02 17.13
C GLN A 445 1.74 -15.50 18.54
N ALA A 446 2.75 -15.30 19.37
CA ALA A 446 2.58 -14.76 20.72
C ALA A 446 1.94 -13.36 20.70
N CYS A 447 2.35 -12.49 19.77
CA CYS A 447 1.74 -11.17 19.58
C CYS A 447 0.26 -11.25 19.21
N SER A 448 -0.12 -12.22 18.36
CA SER A 448 -1.52 -12.48 18.03
C SER A 448 -2.32 -12.98 19.23
N THR A 449 -1.81 -13.97 19.95
CA THR A 449 -2.47 -14.56 21.12
C THR A 449 -2.65 -13.54 22.23
N ASN A 450 -1.62 -12.76 22.55
CA ASN A 450 -1.67 -11.76 23.62
C ASN A 450 -2.46 -10.50 23.19
N GLY A 451 -2.39 -10.12 21.92
CA GLY A 451 -3.10 -8.96 21.37
C GLY A 451 -4.60 -9.19 21.16
N TYR A 452 -5.01 -10.44 20.91
CA TYR A 452 -6.39 -10.79 20.55
C TYR A 452 -6.96 -11.92 21.39
N ALA A 453 -6.42 -12.14 22.59
CA ALA A 453 -7.00 -13.06 23.57
C ALA A 453 -8.50 -12.75 23.70
N VAL A 454 -9.34 -13.75 23.43
CA VAL A 454 -10.79 -13.62 23.53
C VAL A 454 -11.09 -13.24 24.98
N GLN A 455 -11.54 -12.00 25.21
CA GLN A 455 -12.11 -11.66 26.51
C GLN A 455 -13.30 -12.59 26.70
N ALA A 456 -13.22 -13.47 27.71
CA ALA A 456 -14.36 -14.28 28.12
C ALA A 456 -15.57 -13.35 28.24
N PRO A 457 -16.73 -13.69 27.64
CA PRO A 457 -17.90 -12.84 27.73
C PRO A 457 -18.17 -12.58 29.21
N LYS A 458 -18.06 -11.32 29.64
CA LYS A 458 -18.59 -10.90 30.94
C LYS A 458 -20.08 -11.21 30.88
N ASP A 459 -20.52 -12.21 31.63
CA ASP A 459 -21.92 -12.56 31.81
C ASP A 459 -22.68 -11.32 32.27
N LYS A 460 -23.21 -10.54 31.33
CA LYS A 460 -24.27 -9.60 31.62
C LYS A 460 -25.50 -10.45 31.91
N LYS A 461 -25.68 -10.82 33.20
CA LYS A 461 -26.95 -11.33 33.71
C LYS A 461 -28.03 -10.38 33.21
N LYS A 462 -28.79 -10.82 32.19
CA LYS A 462 -30.00 -10.10 31.77
C LYS A 462 -30.88 -9.96 33.02
N PRO A 463 -31.32 -8.75 33.39
CA PRO A 463 -32.31 -8.63 34.45
C PRO A 463 -33.53 -9.46 34.05
N LYS A 464 -33.97 -10.35 34.95
CA LYS A 464 -35.17 -11.17 34.74
C LYS A 464 -36.32 -10.21 34.42
N LYS A 465 -36.85 -10.27 33.19
CA LYS A 465 -38.15 -9.64 32.87
C LYS A 465 -39.18 -10.24 33.82
N VAL A 466 -39.68 -9.43 34.75
CA VAL A 466 -40.88 -9.76 35.52
C VAL A 466 -41.99 -9.95 34.49
N LYS A 467 -42.47 -11.19 34.33
CA LYS A 467 -43.65 -11.48 33.52
C LYS A 467 -44.84 -10.90 34.25
N ASN A 468 -45.31 -9.74 33.79
CA ASN A 468 -46.59 -9.20 34.22
C ASN A 468 -47.68 -10.11 33.62
N LYS A 469 -48.11 -11.13 34.39
CA LYS A 469 -49.32 -11.89 34.05
C LYS A 469 -50.48 -10.93 34.24
N GLY A 470 -51.09 -10.51 33.13
CA GLY A 470 -52.25 -9.64 33.14
C GLY A 470 -53.32 -10.15 34.11
N THR A 471 -53.84 -9.25 34.93
CA THR A 471 -54.95 -9.50 35.85
C THR A 471 -56.22 -9.67 35.04
N PHE A 472 -56.53 -10.91 34.66
CA PHE A 472 -57.88 -11.31 34.29
C PHE A 472 -58.64 -11.59 35.59
N TYR A 473 -59.35 -10.62 36.13
CA TYR A 473 -60.64 -10.77 36.85
C TYR A 473 -61.21 -9.36 37.11
N PRO A 474 -62.49 -9.10 36.75
CA PRO A 474 -63.15 -7.83 36.99
C PRO A 474 -63.70 -7.77 38.42
N GLY A 475 -63.44 -6.66 39.12
CA GLY A 475 -64.10 -6.31 40.38
C GLY A 475 -63.24 -6.47 41.64
N ASN A 476 -62.60 -5.39 42.10
CA ASN A 476 -63.08 -4.68 43.30
C ASN A 476 -62.40 -3.31 43.39
N GLN A 477 -63.17 -2.32 43.84
CA GLN A 477 -62.84 -0.88 43.80
C GLN A 477 -61.63 -0.51 44.66
N ALA A 478 -60.77 0.37 44.13
CA ALA A 478 -59.72 1.04 44.89
C ALA A 478 -60.36 2.11 45.80
N SER A 479 -60.03 2.08 47.10
CA SER A 479 -60.29 3.18 48.03
C SER A 479 -59.27 4.31 47.81
N ALA A 480 -59.77 5.55 47.87
CA ALA A 480 -59.15 6.76 47.37
C ALA A 480 -57.99 7.34 48.22
N GLU A 481 -57.21 6.50 48.90
CA GLU A 481 -56.13 6.97 49.81
C GLU A 481 -54.71 6.78 49.28
N GLU A 482 -54.47 5.96 48.25
CA GLU A 482 -53.10 5.70 47.75
C GLU A 482 -52.60 6.64 46.64
N VAL A 483 -53.41 7.59 46.16
CA VAL A 483 -53.02 8.51 45.07
C VAL A 483 -52.41 9.82 45.61
N SER A 484 -52.54 10.09 46.91
CA SER A 484 -52.09 11.33 47.56
C SER A 484 -50.56 11.37 47.83
N GLU A 485 -49.92 10.23 48.09
CA GLU A 485 -48.51 10.21 48.52
C GLU A 485 -47.48 10.31 47.37
N LYS A 486 -47.87 10.07 46.11
CA LYS A 486 -46.92 10.04 44.98
C LYS A 486 -46.70 11.38 44.28
N LEU A 487 -47.35 12.45 44.72
CA LEU A 487 -47.22 13.79 44.12
C LEU A 487 -46.35 14.76 44.93
N GLN A 488 -45.90 14.39 46.14
CA GLN A 488 -45.09 15.26 46.98
C GLN A 488 -43.57 15.02 46.92
N SER A 489 -43.08 13.97 46.24
CA SER A 489 -41.65 13.62 46.25
C SER A 489 -40.86 14.00 45.00
N THR A 490 -41.35 14.90 44.15
CA THR A 490 -40.62 15.33 42.94
C THR A 490 -40.57 16.86 42.84
N VAL A 491 -39.95 17.50 43.83
CA VAL A 491 -39.35 18.84 43.70
C VAL A 491 -38.06 18.87 44.54
N LEU A 492 -36.92 18.73 43.87
CA LEU A 492 -35.68 19.52 44.01
C LEU A 492 -34.56 18.93 43.14
#